data_AF-A0AAE1AHH2-F1
#
_entry.id   AF-A0AAE1AHH2-F1
#
_cell.length_a   1.000
_cell.length_b   1.000
_cell.length_c   1.000
_cell.angle_alpha   90.00
_cell.angle_beta   90.00
_cell.angle_gamma   90.00
#
_symmetry.space_group_name_H-M   'P 1'
#
loop_
_entity.id
_entity.type
_entity.pdbx_description
1 polymer ?
#
loop_
_entity_poly.entity_id
_entity_poly.type
_entity_poly.pdbx_seq_one_letter_code
_entity_poly.pdbx_strand_id
1 'polypeptide(L)'
;MREYLGGEEPYSKEHMKRKLMKSLVSDILFTNTQGKDSAEKIIDQFWKQQKENETSIEKLKIIHTAAKLILANVKDLQYSKDFYRTGEVVGDLDANMNYLPASLTLFLYTLMCKKKETKLKTASIGQDMVQAMRPNILIPPLQIGIGVQLHHLHGSRALIDLLHSLGFCLSYHEIQCFEQRAASSQGTDLSGVSPNSFIQFVAEILTTTLEHWKVWEHSMGWESLEQQPLVISSPR
;
A
#
# COMPACT_ATOMS: atom_id res chain seq x y z
N MET A 1 75.95 3.25 -5.16
CA MET A 1 74.70 2.60 -5.65
C MET A 1 74.15 1.49 -4.73
N ARG A 2 74.76 1.14 -3.58
CA ARG A 2 74.17 0.19 -2.62
C ARG A 2 73.25 0.83 -1.55
N GLU A 3 73.29 2.15 -1.40
CA GLU A 3 72.57 2.86 -0.32
C GLU A 3 71.10 3.18 -0.65
N TYR A 4 70.68 3.11 -1.92
CA TYR A 4 69.30 3.44 -2.31
C TYR A 4 68.34 2.22 -2.36
N LEU A 5 68.83 1.00 -2.12
CA LEU A 5 68.06 -0.23 -2.32
C LEU A 5 67.78 -1.04 -1.03
N GLY A 6 68.06 -0.47 0.15
CA GLY A 6 67.69 -1.11 1.43
C GLY A 6 68.28 -2.51 1.63
N GLY A 7 69.45 -2.79 1.05
CA GLY A 7 70.13 -4.07 1.16
C GLY A 7 69.69 -5.17 0.21
N GLU A 8 68.75 -4.92 -0.72
CA GLU A 8 68.33 -5.93 -1.70
C GLU A 8 69.06 -5.81 -3.04
N GLU A 9 69.40 -6.95 -3.63
CA GLU A 9 70.00 -7.00 -4.96
C GLU A 9 69.02 -6.45 -6.02
N PRO A 10 69.48 -5.52 -6.88
CA PRO A 10 68.65 -5.02 -7.98
C PRO A 10 68.24 -6.19 -8.89
N TYR A 11 66.96 -6.19 -9.28
CA TYR A 11 66.33 -7.28 -10.06
C TYR A 11 66.16 -8.63 -9.33
N SER A 12 66.30 -8.68 -8.01
CA SER A 12 65.85 -9.84 -7.23
C SER A 12 64.35 -10.11 -7.41
N LYS A 13 63.93 -11.37 -7.28
CA LYS A 13 62.52 -11.79 -7.34
C LYS A 13 61.63 -10.96 -6.40
N GLU A 14 62.12 -10.70 -5.19
CA GLU A 14 61.42 -9.89 -4.19
C GLU A 14 61.34 -8.42 -4.59
N HIS A 15 62.40 -7.87 -5.18
CA HIS A 15 62.45 -6.50 -5.69
C HIS A 15 61.47 -6.29 -6.85
N MET A 16 61.47 -7.20 -7.83
CA MET A 16 60.54 -7.16 -8.96
C MET A 16 59.10 -7.34 -8.52
N LYS A 17 58.81 -8.28 -7.60
CA LYS A 17 57.47 -8.47 -7.03
C LYS A 17 56.96 -7.21 -6.34
N ARG A 18 57.80 -6.55 -5.52
CA ARG A 18 57.44 -5.32 -4.81
C ARG A 18 57.20 -4.15 -5.78
N LYS A 19 58.01 -4.03 -6.84
CA LYS A 19 57.85 -3.01 -7.87
C LYS A 19 56.57 -3.21 -8.69
N LEU A 20 56.28 -4.46 -9.07
CA LEU A 20 55.04 -4.82 -9.76
C LEU A 20 53.81 -4.62 -8.89
N MET A 21 53.85 -5.01 -7.61
CA MET A 21 52.78 -4.71 -6.65
C MET A 21 52.55 -3.21 -6.51
N LYS A 22 53.59 -2.38 -6.58
CA LYS A 22 53.45 -0.92 -6.43
C LYS A 22 52.93 -0.23 -7.70
N SER A 23 53.19 -0.78 -8.89
CA SER A 23 52.79 -0.16 -10.16
C SER A 23 51.47 -0.67 -10.73
N LEU A 24 51.04 -1.89 -10.37
CA LEU A 24 49.90 -2.60 -10.99
C LEU A 24 48.88 -3.09 -9.94
N VAL A 25 48.73 -2.33 -8.84
CA VAL A 25 47.86 -2.64 -7.68
C VAL A 25 46.43 -3.03 -8.08
N SER A 26 45.89 -2.50 -9.19
CA SER A 26 44.49 -2.67 -9.58
C SER A 26 44.24 -3.74 -10.66
N ASP A 27 45.26 -4.13 -11.43
CA ASP A 27 45.03 -4.81 -12.72
C ASP A 27 45.55 -6.26 -12.75
N ILE A 28 46.27 -6.70 -11.71
CA ILE A 28 46.91 -8.03 -11.69
C ILE A 28 46.69 -8.75 -10.35
N LEU A 29 46.16 -9.98 -10.42
CA LEU A 29 46.07 -10.91 -9.30
C LEU A 29 47.36 -11.75 -9.20
N PHE A 30 48.12 -11.60 -8.11
CA PHE A 30 49.25 -12.48 -7.81
C PHE A 30 48.76 -13.70 -7.03
N THR A 31 48.84 -14.89 -7.62
CA THR A 31 48.51 -16.14 -6.92
C THR A 31 49.77 -16.78 -6.33
N ASN A 32 49.69 -17.18 -5.05
CA ASN A 32 50.73 -17.97 -4.38
C ASN A 32 50.47 -19.46 -4.68
N THR A 33 51.44 -20.15 -5.27
CA THR A 33 51.33 -21.57 -5.69
C THR A 33 51.23 -22.57 -4.54
N GLN A 34 51.00 -22.11 -3.30
CA GLN A 34 50.77 -22.99 -2.14
C GLN A 34 49.31 -23.44 -1.99
N GLY A 35 48.37 -22.85 -2.74
CA GLY A 35 46.98 -23.28 -2.81
C GLY A 35 46.70 -24.04 -4.11
N LYS A 36 46.13 -25.24 -3.99
CA LYS A 36 45.85 -26.19 -5.08
C LYS A 36 44.69 -25.78 -6.01
N ASP A 37 44.38 -24.49 -6.09
CA ASP A 37 43.38 -23.97 -7.01
C ASP A 37 44.07 -23.38 -8.22
N SER A 38 44.03 -24.16 -9.31
CA SER A 38 44.52 -23.78 -10.63
C SER A 38 43.92 -22.42 -11.00
N ALA A 39 44.73 -21.53 -11.59
CA ALA A 39 44.28 -20.23 -12.08
C ALA A 39 43.04 -20.33 -12.98
N GLU A 40 42.92 -21.44 -13.71
CA GLU A 40 41.75 -21.79 -14.51
C GLU A 40 40.45 -21.86 -13.70
N LYS A 41 40.49 -22.43 -12.49
CA LYS A 41 39.30 -22.51 -11.62
C LYS A 41 38.87 -21.14 -11.12
N ILE A 42 39.83 -20.27 -10.81
CA ILE A 42 39.57 -18.91 -10.32
C ILE A 42 38.95 -18.08 -11.45
N ILE A 43 39.50 -18.20 -12.66
CA ILE A 43 38.98 -17.55 -13.86
C ILE A 43 37.57 -18.07 -14.19
N ASP A 44 37.37 -19.38 -14.19
CA ASP A 44 36.06 -20.00 -14.42
C ASP A 44 35.01 -19.55 -13.39
N GLN A 45 35.41 -19.45 -12.12
CA GLN A 45 34.51 -19.01 -11.05
C GLN A 45 34.15 -17.54 -11.19
N PHE A 46 35.12 -16.68 -11.55
CA PHE A 46 34.88 -15.27 -11.82
C PHE A 46 33.90 -15.07 -12.99
N TRP A 47 34.12 -15.77 -14.11
CA TRP A 47 33.23 -15.68 -15.27
C TRP A 47 31.84 -16.24 -15.01
N LYS A 48 31.72 -17.34 -14.25
CA LYS A 48 30.41 -17.87 -13.80
C LYS A 48 29.67 -16.85 -12.95
N GLN A 49 30.35 -16.22 -12.01
CA GLN A 49 29.76 -15.23 -11.11
C GLN A 49 29.36 -13.94 -11.86
N GLN A 50 30.15 -13.52 -12.85
CA GLN A 50 29.83 -12.38 -13.71
C GLN A 50 28.61 -12.68 -14.60
N LYS A 51 28.55 -13.87 -15.20
CA LYS A 51 27.42 -14.31 -16.02
C LYS A 51 26.14 -14.47 -15.20
N GLU A 52 26.25 -14.96 -13.97
CA GLU A 52 25.12 -15.09 -13.03
C GLU A 52 24.62 -13.71 -12.56
N ASN A 53 25.52 -12.76 -12.33
CA ASN A 53 25.16 -11.36 -12.04
C ASN A 53 24.46 -10.70 -13.23
N GLU A 54 24.97 -10.87 -14.45
CA GLU A 54 24.34 -10.34 -15.67
C GLU A 54 22.95 -10.93 -15.89
N THR A 55 22.82 -12.25 -15.74
CA THR A 55 21.53 -12.97 -15.80
C THR A 55 20.56 -12.46 -14.71
N SER A 56 21.06 -12.15 -13.51
CA SER A 56 20.23 -11.63 -12.41
C SER A 56 19.75 -10.21 -12.68
N ILE A 57 20.60 -9.36 -13.27
CA ILE A 57 20.23 -8.01 -13.72
C ILE A 57 19.18 -8.08 -14.84
N GLU A 58 19.34 -9.01 -15.80
CA GLU A 58 18.36 -9.22 -16.87
C GLU A 58 17.00 -9.68 -16.32
N LYS A 59 16.98 -10.61 -15.37
CA LYS A 59 15.74 -11.03 -14.68
C LYS A 59 15.02 -9.84 -14.04
N LEU A 60 15.75 -8.97 -13.34
CA LEU A 60 15.17 -7.76 -12.75
C LEU A 60 14.64 -6.79 -13.81
N LYS A 61 15.32 -6.63 -14.95
CA LYS A 61 14.82 -5.81 -16.07
C LYS A 61 13.50 -6.34 -16.63
N ILE A 62 13.36 -7.67 -16.75
CA ILE A 62 12.12 -8.30 -17.22
C ILE A 62 10.98 -8.04 -16.23
N ILE A 63 11.22 -8.24 -14.93
CA ILE A 63 10.22 -7.98 -13.88
C ILE A 63 9.81 -6.51 -13.88
N HIS A 64 10.76 -5.59 -13.98
CA HIS A 64 10.48 -4.15 -14.07
C HIS A 64 9.62 -3.80 -15.29
N THR A 65 9.90 -4.42 -16.43
CA THR A 65 9.12 -4.23 -17.65
C THR A 65 7.70 -4.77 -17.50
N ALA A 66 7.55 -5.96 -16.90
CA ALA A 66 6.24 -6.54 -16.59
C ALA A 66 5.44 -5.65 -15.62
N ALA A 67 6.08 -5.12 -14.57
CA ALA A 67 5.45 -4.20 -13.62
C ALA A 67 4.94 -2.92 -14.31
N LYS A 68 5.72 -2.36 -15.24
CA LYS A 68 5.30 -1.20 -16.05
C LYS A 68 4.08 -1.50 -16.93
N LEU A 69 4.01 -2.69 -17.52
CA LEU A 69 2.86 -3.12 -18.32
C LEU A 69 1.60 -3.25 -17.46
N ILE A 70 1.71 -3.88 -16.28
CA ILE A 70 0.60 -3.96 -15.32
C ILE A 70 0.13 -2.57 -14.92
N LEU A 71 1.06 -1.67 -14.60
CA LEU A 71 0.75 -0.29 -14.22
C LEU A 71 0.04 0.47 -15.36
N ALA A 72 0.46 0.27 -16.62
CA ALA A 72 -0.21 0.85 -17.77
C ALA A 72 -1.66 0.34 -17.92
N ASN A 73 -1.88 -0.97 -17.75
CA ASN A 73 -3.24 -1.52 -17.82
C ASN A 73 -4.14 -1.03 -16.69
N VAL A 74 -3.62 -0.93 -15.46
CA VAL A 74 -4.34 -0.28 -14.35
C VAL A 74 -4.65 1.19 -14.69
N LYS A 75 -3.76 1.83 -15.47
CA LYS A 75 -3.96 3.20 -15.92
C LYS A 75 -5.06 3.38 -16.95
N ASP A 76 -5.26 2.39 -17.80
CA ASP A 76 -6.26 2.45 -18.86
C ASP A 76 -7.68 2.13 -18.38
N LEU A 77 -7.82 1.64 -17.14
CA LEU A 77 -9.13 1.39 -16.56
C LEU A 77 -9.91 2.70 -16.41
N GLN A 78 -11.09 2.74 -17.03
CA GLN A 78 -12.02 3.85 -16.92
C GLN A 78 -12.87 3.70 -15.67
N TYR A 79 -12.70 4.62 -14.73
CA TYR A 79 -13.53 4.71 -13.54
C TYR A 79 -13.98 6.14 -13.30
N SER A 80 -15.21 6.28 -12.82
CA SER A 80 -15.78 7.54 -12.34
C SER A 80 -15.99 7.42 -10.84
N LYS A 81 -15.61 8.47 -10.10
CA LYS A 81 -15.92 8.62 -8.67
C LYS A 81 -17.40 8.85 -8.40
N ASP A 82 -18.19 9.12 -9.44
CA ASP A 82 -19.59 9.50 -9.30
C ASP A 82 -20.48 8.28 -9.09
N PHE A 83 -19.99 7.08 -9.46
CA PHE A 83 -20.73 5.84 -9.36
C PHE A 83 -20.04 4.85 -8.42
N TYR A 84 -20.52 4.80 -7.19
CA TYR A 84 -20.17 3.76 -6.24
C TYR A 84 -20.87 2.46 -6.64
N ARG A 85 -20.14 1.56 -7.29
CA ARG A 85 -20.63 0.22 -7.65
C ARG A 85 -20.69 -0.66 -6.39
N THR A 86 -21.68 -0.46 -5.52
CA THR A 86 -21.64 -1.11 -4.19
C THR A 86 -22.94 -1.81 -3.79
N GLY A 87 -24.11 -1.39 -4.26
CA GLY A 87 -25.39 -1.94 -3.81
C GLY A 87 -25.56 -3.46 -3.99
N GLU A 88 -24.96 -4.03 -5.05
CA GLU A 88 -25.05 -5.46 -5.39
C GLU A 88 -23.67 -6.14 -5.50
N VAL A 89 -22.58 -5.38 -5.39
CA VAL A 89 -21.24 -5.78 -5.86
C VAL A 89 -20.35 -6.36 -4.76
N VAL A 90 -20.57 -5.99 -3.49
CA VAL A 90 -19.71 -6.45 -2.38
C VAL A 90 -19.84 -7.97 -2.17
N GLY A 91 -21.05 -8.52 -2.35
CA GLY A 91 -21.31 -9.96 -2.23
C GLY A 91 -21.00 -10.79 -3.48
N ASP A 92 -20.87 -10.16 -4.65
CA ASP A 92 -20.60 -10.86 -5.90
C ASP A 92 -19.08 -11.00 -6.14
N LEU A 93 -18.60 -12.24 -6.04
CA LEU A 93 -17.20 -12.57 -6.24
C LEU A 93 -16.73 -12.30 -7.68
N ASP A 94 -17.58 -12.53 -8.68
CA ASP A 94 -17.19 -12.35 -10.08
C ASP A 94 -17.15 -10.85 -10.44
N ALA A 95 -18.07 -10.04 -9.91
CA ALA A 95 -17.99 -8.58 -10.03
C ALA A 95 -16.72 -8.00 -9.38
N ASN A 96 -16.32 -8.52 -8.21
CA ASN A 96 -15.08 -8.13 -7.54
C ASN A 96 -13.82 -8.51 -8.31
N MET A 97 -13.86 -9.63 -9.06
CA MET A 97 -12.76 -10.04 -9.94
C MET A 97 -12.72 -9.20 -11.23
N ASN A 98 -13.88 -8.82 -11.77
CA ASN A 98 -14.00 -7.96 -12.96
C ASN A 98 -13.50 -6.53 -12.71
N TYR A 99 -13.38 -6.12 -11.45
CA TYR A 99 -12.71 -4.87 -11.09
C TYR A 99 -11.21 -4.89 -11.44
N LEU A 100 -10.57 -6.06 -11.51
CA LEU A 100 -9.13 -6.15 -11.75
C LEU A 100 -8.80 -6.22 -13.24
N PRO A 101 -7.73 -5.55 -13.71
CA PRO A 101 -7.27 -5.72 -15.08
C PRO A 101 -6.72 -7.14 -15.28
N ALA A 102 -6.91 -7.70 -16.47
CA ALA A 102 -6.53 -9.09 -16.77
C ALA A 102 -5.05 -9.41 -16.48
N SER A 103 -4.14 -8.44 -16.72
CA SER A 103 -2.71 -8.59 -16.44
C SER A 103 -2.40 -8.73 -14.95
N LEU A 104 -3.07 -7.96 -14.09
CA LEU A 104 -2.94 -8.08 -12.63
C LEU A 104 -3.55 -9.39 -12.13
N THR A 105 -4.69 -9.78 -12.66
CA THR A 105 -5.33 -11.06 -12.35
C THR A 105 -4.41 -12.24 -12.69
N LEU A 106 -3.81 -12.24 -13.89
CA LEU A 106 -2.84 -13.26 -14.31
C LEU A 106 -1.62 -13.29 -13.39
N PHE A 107 -1.09 -12.12 -13.03
CA PHE A 107 0.05 -12.01 -12.13
C PHE A 107 -0.28 -12.59 -10.74
N LEU A 108 -1.41 -12.21 -10.15
CA LEU A 108 -1.81 -12.68 -8.83
C LEU A 108 -2.10 -14.19 -8.80
N TYR A 109 -2.72 -14.75 -9.84
CA TYR A 109 -2.88 -16.22 -9.94
C TYR A 109 -1.57 -16.96 -10.18
N THR A 110 -0.56 -16.30 -10.77
CA THR A 110 0.77 -16.89 -10.94
C THR A 110 1.51 -16.91 -9.61
N LEU A 111 1.35 -15.88 -8.78
CA LEU A 111 1.94 -15.82 -7.43
C LEU A 111 1.20 -16.71 -6.42
N MET A 112 -0.13 -16.69 -6.45
CA MET A 112 -0.98 -17.42 -5.52
C MET A 112 -1.46 -18.70 -6.18
N CYS A 113 -0.87 -19.84 -5.80
CA CYS A 113 -1.22 -21.17 -6.32
C CYS A 113 -2.73 -21.35 -6.53
N LYS A 114 -3.11 -21.95 -7.68
CA LYS A 114 -4.47 -22.06 -8.26
C LYS A 114 -5.52 -22.82 -7.40
N LYS A 115 -5.66 -22.52 -6.12
CA LYS A 115 -6.72 -23.06 -5.26
C LYS A 115 -7.99 -22.22 -5.43
N LYS A 116 -9.15 -22.87 -5.33
CA LYS A 116 -10.47 -22.25 -5.53
C LYS A 116 -10.77 -21.15 -4.49
N GLU A 117 -10.21 -21.28 -3.29
CA GLU A 117 -10.27 -20.26 -2.21
C GLU A 117 -9.42 -19.01 -2.47
N THR A 118 -8.63 -18.99 -3.54
CA THR A 118 -7.74 -17.87 -3.86
C THR A 118 -8.51 -16.69 -4.45
N LYS A 119 -9.70 -16.88 -5.04
CA LYS A 119 -10.44 -15.80 -5.73
C LYS A 119 -10.72 -14.57 -4.86
N LEU A 120 -11.30 -14.75 -3.66
CA LEU A 120 -11.62 -13.62 -2.78
C LEU A 120 -10.34 -12.91 -2.29
N LYS A 121 -9.30 -13.68 -1.95
CA LYS A 121 -8.00 -13.14 -1.54
C LYS A 121 -7.33 -12.38 -2.68
N THR A 122 -7.42 -12.91 -3.90
CA THR A 122 -6.94 -12.26 -5.13
C THR A 122 -7.72 -10.97 -5.40
N ALA A 123 -9.04 -10.98 -5.26
CA ALA A 123 -9.87 -9.79 -5.40
C ALA A 123 -9.48 -8.72 -4.37
N SER A 124 -9.35 -9.08 -3.10
CA SER A 124 -8.95 -8.15 -2.03
C SER A 124 -7.56 -7.56 -2.28
N ILE A 125 -6.53 -8.40 -2.41
CA ILE A 125 -5.15 -7.93 -2.64
C ILE A 125 -5.07 -7.15 -3.95
N GLY A 126 -5.74 -7.60 -5.01
CA GLY A 126 -5.75 -6.91 -6.28
C GLY A 126 -6.39 -5.53 -6.18
N GLN A 127 -7.50 -5.40 -5.45
CA GLN A 127 -8.16 -4.12 -5.21
C GLN A 127 -7.26 -3.18 -4.41
N ASP A 128 -6.58 -3.70 -3.39
CA ASP A 128 -5.60 -2.95 -2.58
C ASP A 128 -4.42 -2.48 -3.45
N MET A 129 -3.90 -3.33 -4.34
CA MET A 129 -2.83 -2.99 -5.26
C MET A 129 -3.27 -1.93 -6.28
N VAL A 130 -4.48 -2.06 -6.83
CA VAL A 130 -5.06 -1.05 -7.73
C VAL A 130 -5.19 0.29 -7.01
N GLN A 131 -5.63 0.28 -5.75
CA GLN A 131 -5.72 1.48 -4.92
C GLN A 131 -4.35 2.08 -4.64
N ALA A 132 -3.34 1.28 -4.30
CA ALA A 132 -1.98 1.75 -4.09
C ALA A 132 -1.36 2.34 -5.38
N MET A 133 -1.69 1.78 -6.54
CA MET A 133 -1.27 2.30 -7.84
C MET A 133 -2.01 3.60 -8.22
N ARG A 134 -3.23 3.82 -7.71
CA ARG A 134 -4.12 4.95 -8.04
C ARG A 134 -4.99 5.40 -6.84
N PRO A 135 -4.40 6.04 -5.81
CA PRO A 135 -5.05 6.25 -4.51
C PRO A 135 -6.24 7.23 -4.53
N ASN A 136 -6.34 8.10 -5.53
CA ASN A 136 -7.30 9.20 -5.53
C ASN A 136 -8.32 9.14 -6.66
N ILE A 137 -8.37 8.08 -7.44
CA ILE A 137 -9.29 7.97 -8.61
C ILE A 137 -10.28 6.82 -8.39
N LEU A 138 -9.84 5.81 -7.64
CA LEU A 138 -10.47 4.52 -7.54
C LEU A 138 -11.06 4.32 -6.16
N ILE A 139 -12.21 3.66 -6.14
CA ILE A 139 -12.93 3.31 -4.92
C ILE A 139 -13.13 1.80 -4.95
N PRO A 140 -12.27 1.04 -4.26
CA PRO A 140 -12.34 -0.41 -4.26
C PRO A 140 -13.59 -0.88 -3.49
N PRO A 141 -14.44 -1.71 -4.13
CA PRO A 141 -15.72 -2.11 -3.56
C PRO A 141 -15.57 -2.92 -2.25
N LEU A 142 -14.50 -3.71 -2.10
CA LEU A 142 -14.28 -4.48 -0.87
C LEU A 142 -13.84 -3.60 0.32
N GLN A 143 -12.95 -2.64 0.10
CA GLN A 143 -12.51 -1.75 1.19
C GLN A 143 -13.64 -0.84 1.67
N ILE A 144 -14.47 -0.32 0.76
CA ILE A 144 -15.63 0.48 1.15
C ILE A 144 -16.71 -0.37 1.83
N GLY A 145 -16.91 -1.61 1.36
CA GLY A 145 -17.80 -2.56 2.00
C GLY A 145 -17.42 -2.82 3.45
N ILE A 146 -16.13 -3.07 3.72
CA ILE A 146 -15.62 -3.24 5.10
C ILE A 146 -15.86 -1.97 5.93
N GLY A 147 -15.54 -0.79 5.38
CA GLY A 147 -15.72 0.48 6.07
C GLY A 147 -17.17 0.76 6.47
N VAL A 148 -18.12 0.54 5.57
CA VAL A 148 -19.56 0.73 5.81
C VAL A 148 -20.06 -0.28 6.83
N GLN A 149 -19.67 -1.55 6.73
CA GLN A 149 -20.07 -2.58 7.69
C GLN A 149 -19.54 -2.27 9.10
N LEU A 150 -18.29 -1.81 9.22
CA LEU A 150 -17.72 -1.39 10.49
C LEU A 150 -18.41 -0.14 11.05
N HIS A 151 -18.76 0.81 10.18
CA HIS A 151 -19.51 2.00 10.60
C HIS A 151 -20.89 1.62 11.15
N HIS A 152 -21.61 0.71 10.47
CA HIS A 152 -22.92 0.21 10.91
C HIS A 152 -22.84 -0.63 12.20
N LEU A 153 -21.82 -1.49 12.35
CA LEU A 153 -21.71 -2.41 13.48
C LEU A 153 -21.17 -1.75 14.75
N HIS A 154 -20.22 -0.83 14.61
CA HIS A 154 -19.49 -0.26 15.75
C HIS A 154 -19.69 1.23 15.93
N GLY A 155 -20.16 1.97 14.93
CA GLY A 155 -20.35 3.44 15.00
C GLY A 155 -19.08 4.22 15.35
N SER A 156 -17.90 3.58 15.33
CA SER A 156 -16.67 4.13 15.87
C SER A 156 -15.77 4.63 14.76
N ARG A 157 -15.65 5.96 14.66
CA ARG A 157 -14.69 6.63 13.78
C ARG A 157 -13.25 6.25 14.08
N ALA A 158 -12.89 6.09 15.36
CA ALA A 158 -11.53 5.74 15.77
C ALA A 158 -11.08 4.37 15.21
N LEU A 159 -12.00 3.41 15.13
CA LEU A 159 -11.72 2.09 14.55
C LEU A 159 -11.47 2.18 13.04
N ILE A 160 -12.29 2.97 12.34
CA ILE A 160 -12.16 3.20 10.90
C ILE A 160 -10.84 3.92 10.60
N ASP A 161 -10.51 4.97 11.35
CA ASP A 161 -9.26 5.72 11.20
C ASP A 161 -8.03 4.83 11.49
N LEU A 162 -8.11 3.92 12.46
CA LEU A 162 -7.06 2.93 12.72
C LEU A 162 -6.89 1.98 11.52
N LEU A 163 -7.97 1.40 11.00
CA LEU A 163 -7.89 0.49 9.86
C LEU A 163 -7.45 1.19 8.58
N HIS A 164 -7.83 2.46 8.41
CA HIS A 164 -7.36 3.29 7.32
C HIS A 164 -5.85 3.52 7.42
N SER A 165 -5.32 3.80 8.63
CA SER A 165 -3.87 3.95 8.85
C SER A 165 -3.07 2.68 8.53
N LEU A 166 -3.71 1.51 8.63
CA LEU A 166 -3.14 0.20 8.27
C LEU A 166 -3.31 -0.14 6.77
N GLY A 167 -4.07 0.65 6.01
CA GLY A 167 -4.30 0.45 4.58
C GLY A 167 -5.38 -0.56 4.21
N PHE A 168 -6.20 -1.02 5.17
CA PHE A 168 -7.26 -2.01 4.93
C PHE A 168 -8.64 -1.39 4.64
N CYS A 169 -8.78 -0.08 4.86
CA CYS A 169 -10.04 0.63 4.72
C CYS A 169 -9.84 2.00 4.07
N LEU A 170 -10.90 2.53 3.46
CA LEU A 170 -10.95 3.91 3.00
C LEU A 170 -11.11 4.87 4.18
N SER A 171 -10.89 6.16 3.92
CA SER A 171 -11.01 7.18 4.95
C SER A 171 -12.47 7.28 5.43
N TYR A 172 -12.65 7.67 6.70
CA TYR A 172 -13.99 7.88 7.25
C TYR A 172 -14.83 8.85 6.40
N HIS A 173 -14.19 9.90 5.89
CA HIS A 173 -14.82 10.87 4.99
C HIS A 173 -15.37 10.22 3.71
N GLU A 174 -14.62 9.33 3.07
CA GLU A 174 -15.07 8.64 1.85
C GLU A 174 -16.24 7.69 2.11
N ILE A 175 -16.25 7.04 3.27
CA ILE A 175 -17.36 6.18 3.72
C ILE A 175 -18.61 7.02 3.95
N GLN A 176 -18.49 8.16 4.64
CA GLN A 176 -19.61 9.08 4.87
C GLN A 176 -20.15 9.66 3.54
N CYS A 177 -19.27 10.06 2.62
CA CYS A 177 -19.68 10.47 1.27
C CYS A 177 -20.43 9.36 0.54
N PHE A 178 -19.99 8.11 0.68
CA PHE A 178 -20.68 6.98 0.09
C PHE A 178 -22.07 6.78 0.69
N GLU A 179 -22.22 6.80 2.01
CA GLU A 179 -23.51 6.65 2.69
C GLU A 179 -24.48 7.77 2.29
N GLN A 180 -24.01 9.02 2.21
CA GLN A 180 -24.81 10.15 1.75
C GLN A 180 -25.30 9.97 0.31
N ARG A 181 -24.43 9.47 -0.59
CA ARG A 181 -24.81 9.21 -1.98
C ARG A 181 -25.71 7.98 -2.11
N ALA A 182 -25.48 6.95 -1.30
CA ALA A 182 -26.35 5.78 -1.23
C ALA A 182 -27.76 6.18 -0.78
N ALA A 183 -27.88 6.97 0.30
CA ALA A 183 -29.14 7.53 0.78
C ALA A 183 -29.83 8.41 -0.27
N SER A 184 -29.07 9.23 -1.00
CA SER A 184 -29.62 10.06 -2.09
C SER A 184 -30.11 9.21 -3.27
N SER A 185 -29.43 8.10 -3.58
CA SER A 185 -29.77 7.22 -4.69
C SER A 185 -30.97 6.31 -4.42
N GLN A 186 -31.21 5.96 -3.15
CA GLN A 186 -32.37 5.16 -2.74
C GLN A 186 -33.68 5.95 -2.71
N GLY A 187 -33.62 7.27 -2.95
CA GLY A 187 -34.81 8.10 -3.07
C GLY A 187 -35.48 8.32 -1.73
N THR A 188 -35.66 9.59 -1.38
CA THR A 188 -36.60 10.05 -0.36
C THR A 188 -38.04 9.93 -0.84
N ASP A 189 -38.36 8.84 -1.53
CA ASP A 189 -39.71 8.55 -2.00
C ASP A 189 -40.48 7.92 -0.84
N LEU A 190 -40.81 8.77 0.13
CA LEU A 190 -41.72 8.43 1.21
C LEU A 190 -43.08 8.18 0.57
N SER A 191 -43.42 6.91 0.38
CA SER A 191 -44.76 6.50 -0.03
C SER A 191 -45.79 7.07 0.96
N GLY A 192 -46.49 8.13 0.57
CA GLY A 192 -47.51 8.81 1.39
C GLY A 192 -47.30 10.29 1.65
N VAL A 193 -46.22 10.91 1.16
CA VAL A 193 -45.95 12.33 1.38
C VAL A 193 -46.35 13.17 0.16
N SER A 194 -47.30 14.09 0.35
CA SER A 194 -47.81 14.94 -0.74
C SER A 194 -46.70 15.84 -1.31
N PRO A 195 -46.69 16.16 -2.61
CA PRO A 195 -45.65 16.98 -3.25
C PRO A 195 -45.51 18.43 -2.71
N ASN A 196 -46.33 18.83 -1.74
CA ASN A 196 -46.34 20.17 -1.14
C ASN A 196 -45.97 20.20 0.36
N SER A 197 -45.49 19.10 0.92
CA SER A 197 -45.04 19.06 2.31
C SER A 197 -43.54 19.30 2.44
N PHE A 198 -43.18 20.18 3.37
CA PHE A 198 -41.80 20.50 3.69
C PHE A 198 -41.20 19.38 4.54
N ILE A 199 -40.27 18.60 3.99
CA ILE A 199 -39.51 17.60 4.73
C ILE A 199 -38.19 18.24 5.15
N GLN A 200 -38.01 18.47 6.45
CA GLN A 200 -36.72 18.90 7.00
C GLN A 200 -35.96 17.65 7.45
N PHE A 201 -34.91 17.28 6.71
CA PHE A 201 -33.96 16.26 7.17
C PHE A 201 -33.12 16.86 8.30
N VAL A 202 -33.40 16.46 9.55
CA VAL A 202 -32.53 16.76 10.68
C VAL A 202 -31.39 15.75 10.63
N ALA A 203 -30.31 16.09 9.93
CA ALA A 203 -29.05 15.40 10.10
C ALA A 203 -28.44 15.83 11.45
N GLU A 204 -28.17 14.87 12.32
CA GLU A 204 -27.53 15.11 13.61
C GLU A 204 -26.08 15.58 13.38
N ILE A 205 -25.85 16.90 13.43
CA ILE A 205 -24.50 17.47 13.45
C ILE A 205 -23.95 17.31 14.87
N LEU A 206 -23.52 16.09 15.24
CA LEU A 206 -22.91 15.82 16.55
C LEU A 206 -21.42 15.49 16.51
N THR A 207 -20.70 15.78 15.43
CA THR A 207 -19.24 15.55 15.39
C THR A 207 -18.39 16.81 15.32
N THR A 208 -18.89 17.93 14.80
CA THR A 208 -18.11 19.20 14.75
C THR A 208 -18.38 20.14 15.92
N THR A 209 -19.56 20.03 16.54
CA THR A 209 -19.97 20.89 17.67
C THR A 209 -19.36 20.43 18.99
N LEU A 210 -19.09 19.13 19.18
CA LEU A 210 -18.49 18.59 20.40
C LEU A 210 -16.99 18.90 20.55
N GLU A 211 -16.23 18.96 19.45
CA GLU A 211 -14.81 19.37 19.52
C GLU A 211 -14.68 20.88 19.77
N HIS A 212 -15.54 21.70 19.14
CA HIS A 212 -15.60 23.13 19.45
C HIS A 212 -16.06 23.40 20.89
N TRP A 213 -17.03 22.65 21.42
CA TRP A 213 -17.45 22.79 22.82
C TRP A 213 -16.36 22.39 23.80
N LYS A 214 -15.63 21.29 23.57
CA LYS A 214 -14.51 20.89 24.43
C LYS A 214 -13.36 21.90 24.40
N VAL A 215 -13.06 22.49 23.24
CA VAL A 215 -12.05 23.56 23.13
C VAL A 215 -12.52 24.83 23.86
N TRP A 216 -13.81 25.15 23.83
CA TRP A 216 -14.36 26.31 24.54
C TRP A 216 -14.43 26.10 26.07
N GLU A 217 -14.78 24.89 26.50
CA GLU A 217 -14.85 24.49 27.92
C GLU A 217 -13.45 24.48 28.57
N HIS A 218 -12.43 23.99 27.85
CA HIS A 218 -11.03 24.03 28.31
C HIS A 218 -10.44 25.45 28.33
N SER A 219 -10.98 26.38 27.52
CA SER A 219 -10.53 27.78 27.46
C SER A 219 -11.22 28.69 28.49
N MET A 220 -12.35 28.26 29.08
CA MET A 220 -13.12 29.09 30.01
C MET A 220 -12.96 28.70 31.49
N GLY A 221 -12.28 27.60 31.81
CA GLY A 221 -11.83 27.30 33.18
C GLY A 221 -12.95 27.24 34.22
N TRP A 222 -14.00 26.45 33.97
CA TRP A 222 -15.04 26.18 34.96
C TRP A 222 -14.86 24.78 35.53
N GLU A 223 -14.32 24.72 36.74
CA GLU A 223 -14.38 23.52 37.57
C GLU A 223 -15.83 23.23 37.99
N SER A 224 -16.18 21.95 37.92
CA SER A 224 -17.32 21.22 38.47
C SER A 224 -18.31 21.98 39.36
N LEU A 225 -19.60 21.89 39.00
CA LEU A 225 -20.67 21.86 39.99
C LEU A 225 -21.58 20.65 39.77
N GLU A 226 -21.54 19.78 40.77
CA GLU A 226 -22.33 18.57 40.93
C GLU A 226 -23.84 18.81 40.85
N GLN A 227 -24.50 17.84 40.21
CA GLN A 227 -25.79 17.24 40.54
C GLN A 227 -26.77 18.05 41.42
N GLN A 228 -27.93 18.42 40.86
CA GLN A 228 -29.20 18.33 41.60
C GLN A 228 -30.33 17.78 40.71
N PRO A 229 -31.17 16.86 41.21
CA PRO A 229 -32.26 16.24 40.45
C PRO A 229 -33.50 17.15 40.37
N LEU A 230 -34.12 17.20 39.18
CA LEU A 230 -35.36 17.92 38.89
C LEU A 230 -36.56 17.30 39.62
N VAL A 231 -37.14 18.05 40.55
CA VAL A 231 -38.49 17.78 41.10
C VAL A 231 -39.53 18.31 40.11
N ILE A 232 -40.28 17.40 39.49
CA ILE A 232 -41.42 17.72 38.62
C ILE A 232 -42.63 17.97 39.52
N SER A 233 -43.18 19.18 39.49
CA SER A 233 -44.52 19.48 40.01
C SER A 233 -45.47 19.75 38.84
N SER A 234 -46.55 18.97 38.75
CA SER A 234 -47.61 19.14 37.76
C SER A 234 -48.64 20.17 38.24
N PRO A 235 -49.12 21.11 37.40
CA PRO A 235 -50.37 21.79 37.65
C PRO A 235 -51.56 20.96 37.13
N ARG A 236 -52.70 21.19 37.80
CA ARG A 236 -53.97 20.44 37.78
C ARG A 236 -54.65 20.33 36.43
#